data_AF-A0A2M9P362-F1
#
_entry.id   AF-A0A2M9P362-F1
#
_cell.length_a   1.000
_cell.length_b   1.000
_cell.length_c   1.000
_cell.angle_alpha   90.00
_cell.angle_beta   90.00
_cell.angle_gamma   90.00
#
_symmetry.space_group_name_H-M   'P 1'
#
loop_
_entity.id
_entity.type
_entity.pdbx_description
1 polymer ?
#
loop_
_entity_poly.entity_id
_entity_poly.type
_entity_poly.pdbx_seq_one_letter_code
_entity_poly.pdbx_strand_id
1 'polypeptide(L)'
;EGWASYWHQRIIRELDLSSGEAIEFAKLNAGVVQPSRTSINPYYLGLKVLEDIEERYDNPTEEMIRLGVKPGSGREKMFEVREIESDISFLRNYLTKDLVMREDMYLFQKQGKDYKIVDKAWEQVRDQLVSMRVNGGFPYITVNDGDYMRNGEL
;
A
#
# COMPACT_ATOMS: atom_id res chain seq x y z
N GLU A 1 4.44 -5.82 0.66
CA GLU A 1 3.30 -6.20 1.54
C GLU A 1 1.99 -6.36 0.76
N GLY A 2 1.52 -5.36 0.01
CA GLY A 2 0.28 -5.46 -0.79
C GLY A 2 0.20 -6.65 -1.76
N TRP A 3 1.32 -7.08 -2.36
CA TRP A 3 1.37 -8.26 -3.24
C TRP A 3 0.90 -9.54 -2.54
N ALA A 4 1.31 -9.75 -1.29
CA ALA A 4 0.88 -10.92 -0.52
C ALA A 4 -0.61 -10.84 -0.21
N SER A 5 -1.10 -9.67 0.21
CA SER A 5 -2.54 -9.45 0.45
C SER A 5 -3.39 -9.73 -0.79
N TYR A 6 -2.93 -9.28 -1.96
CA TYR A 6 -3.58 -9.54 -3.24
C TYR A 6 -3.73 -11.05 -3.50
N TRP A 7 -2.63 -11.80 -3.44
CA TRP A 7 -2.65 -13.24 -3.73
C TRP A 7 -3.38 -14.06 -2.67
N HIS A 8 -3.22 -13.73 -1.39
CA HIS A 8 -3.96 -14.41 -0.32
C HIS A 8 -5.47 -14.31 -0.54
N GLN A 9 -5.98 -13.13 -0.92
CA GLN A 9 -7.40 -12.95 -1.18
C GLN A 9 -7.88 -13.75 -2.41
N ARG A 10 -7.09 -13.82 -3.48
CA ARG A 10 -7.45 -14.56 -4.69
C ARG A 10 -7.42 -16.06 -4.47
N ILE A 11 -6.30 -16.58 -3.97
CA ILE A 11 -6.12 -18.03 -3.75
C ILE A 11 -7.19 -18.55 -2.80
N ILE A 12 -7.42 -17.88 -1.66
CA ILE A 12 -8.38 -18.36 -0.66
C ILE A 12 -9.82 -18.31 -1.18
N ARG A 13 -10.17 -17.35 -2.06
CA ARG A 13 -11.48 -17.32 -2.73
C ARG A 13 -11.67 -18.42 -3.77
N GLU A 14 -10.60 -19.01 -4.29
CA GLU A 14 -10.64 -20.11 -5.25
C GLU A 14 -10.67 -21.49 -4.57
N LEU A 15 -10.46 -21.55 -3.25
CA LEU A 15 -10.57 -22.79 -2.48
C LEU A 15 -12.04 -23.15 -2.22
N ASP A 16 -12.32 -24.45 -2.14
CA ASP A 16 -13.62 -24.98 -1.72
C ASP A 16 -13.77 -24.86 -0.20
N LEU A 17 -14.14 -23.66 0.26
CA LEU A 17 -14.31 -23.35 1.67
C LEU A 17 -15.76 -23.52 2.10
N SER A 18 -15.96 -24.03 3.32
CA SER A 18 -17.24 -23.89 4.00
C SER A 18 -17.55 -22.42 4.30
N SER A 19 -18.83 -22.09 4.48
CA SER A 19 -19.25 -20.73 4.85
C SER A 19 -18.59 -20.24 6.15
N GLY A 20 -18.30 -21.15 7.09
CA GLY A 20 -17.62 -20.82 8.34
C GLY A 20 -16.17 -20.37 8.10
N GLU A 21 -15.42 -21.14 7.33
CA GLU A 21 -14.03 -20.84 6.97
C GLU A 21 -13.93 -19.54 6.15
N ALA A 22 -14.89 -19.30 5.25
CA ALA A 22 -14.95 -18.07 4.48
C ALA A 22 -15.15 -16.84 5.39
N ILE A 23 -16.01 -16.94 6.41
CA ILE A 23 -16.25 -15.86 7.38
C ILE A 23 -15.01 -15.64 8.26
N GLU A 24 -14.37 -16.71 8.73
CA GLU A 24 -13.15 -16.62 9.54
C GLU A 24 -12.02 -15.94 8.76
N PHE A 25 -11.81 -16.36 7.51
CA PHE A 25 -10.84 -15.71 6.65
C PHE A 25 -11.18 -14.23 6.42
N ALA A 26 -12.44 -13.91 6.13
CA ALA A 26 -12.86 -12.52 5.92
C ALA A 26 -12.55 -11.66 7.16
N LYS A 27 -12.80 -12.19 8.36
CA LYS A 27 -12.49 -11.51 9.63
C LYS A 27 -10.99 -11.29 9.82
N LEU A 28 -10.17 -12.31 9.56
CA LEU A 28 -8.70 -12.23 9.67
C LEU A 28 -8.13 -11.23 8.66
N ASN A 29 -8.49 -11.36 7.38
CA ASN A 29 -8.02 -10.48 6.31
C ASN A 29 -8.44 -9.03 6.58
N ALA A 30 -9.68 -8.78 7.01
CA ALA A 30 -10.14 -7.45 7.36
C ALA A 30 -9.29 -6.81 8.47
N GLY A 31 -8.85 -7.59 9.47
CA GLY A 31 -7.95 -7.09 10.52
C GLY A 31 -6.56 -6.71 10.00
N VAL A 32 -6.06 -7.40 8.96
CA VAL A 32 -4.74 -7.11 8.36
C VAL A 32 -4.80 -5.91 7.43
N VAL A 33 -5.82 -5.81 6.58
CA VAL A 33 -5.94 -4.73 5.59
C VAL A 33 -6.76 -3.54 6.10
N GLN A 34 -7.06 -3.47 7.39
CA GLN A 34 -7.85 -2.37 7.93
C GLN A 34 -7.12 -1.02 7.75
N PRO A 35 -7.71 -0.03 7.06
CA PRO A 35 -7.13 1.30 7.00
C PRO A 35 -7.18 1.96 8.38
N SER A 36 -6.13 2.72 8.70
CA SER A 36 -6.08 3.55 9.90
C SER A 36 -6.46 4.99 9.55
N ARG A 37 -7.08 5.70 10.50
CA ARG A 37 -7.44 7.13 10.33
C ARG A 37 -6.23 8.06 10.44
N THR A 38 -5.15 7.60 11.07
CA THR A 38 -3.98 8.42 11.42
C THR A 38 -2.68 7.87 10.87
N SER A 39 -2.70 6.70 10.23
CA SER A 39 -1.53 6.10 9.64
C SER A 39 -1.92 5.35 8.37
N ILE A 40 -0.95 5.18 7.49
CA ILE A 40 -1.16 4.44 6.25
C ILE A 40 -0.89 2.97 6.54
N ASN A 41 -1.87 2.12 6.22
CA ASN A 41 -1.69 0.68 6.24
C ASN A 41 -1.06 0.26 4.90
N PRO A 42 0.20 -0.19 4.87
CA PRO A 42 0.89 -0.55 3.64
C PRO A 42 0.33 -1.82 2.96
N TYR A 43 -0.32 -2.72 3.70
CA TYR A 43 -1.05 -3.86 3.12
C TYR A 43 -2.28 -3.39 2.34
N TYR A 44 -3.04 -2.48 2.93
CA TYR A 44 -4.21 -1.88 2.27
C TYR A 44 -3.81 -1.07 1.04
N LEU A 45 -2.87 -0.13 1.19
CA LEU A 45 -2.45 0.74 0.10
C LEU A 45 -1.87 -0.06 -1.06
N GLY A 46 -0.96 -1.00 -0.78
CA GLY A 46 -0.37 -1.82 -1.83
C GLY A 46 -1.39 -2.71 -2.54
N LEU A 47 -2.37 -3.26 -1.80
CA LEU A 47 -3.48 -4.00 -2.40
C LEU A 47 -4.29 -3.13 -3.35
N LYS A 48 -4.66 -1.91 -2.94
CA LYS A 48 -5.45 -0.99 -3.76
C LYS A 48 -4.74 -0.52 -5.02
N VAL A 49 -3.43 -0.26 -4.94
CA VAL A 49 -2.63 0.07 -6.12
C VAL A 49 -2.57 -1.10 -7.09
N LEU A 50 -2.42 -2.35 -6.61
CA LEU A 50 -2.40 -3.54 -7.48
C LEU A 50 -3.77 -3.81 -8.12
N GLU A 51 -4.86 -3.69 -7.36
CA GLU A 51 -6.23 -3.80 -7.90
C GLU A 51 -6.49 -2.74 -8.98
N ASP A 52 -6.04 -1.50 -8.78
CA ASP A 52 -6.14 -0.42 -9.77
C ASP A 52 -5.31 -0.70 -11.03
N ILE A 53 -4.10 -1.26 -10.90
CA ILE A 53 -3.29 -1.69 -12.05
C ILE A 53 -4.02 -2.80 -12.82
N GLU A 54 -4.49 -3.85 -12.15
CA GLU A 54 -5.21 -4.95 -12.80
C GLU A 54 -6.44 -4.41 -13.55
N GLU A 55 -7.27 -3.59 -12.88
CA GLU A 55 -8.50 -3.02 -13.45
C GLU A 55 -8.22 -2.18 -14.71
N ARG A 56 -7.22 -1.29 -14.67
CA ARG A 56 -6.90 -0.40 -15.79
C ARG A 56 -6.30 -1.11 -17.00
N TYR A 57 -5.52 -2.17 -16.77
CA TYR A 57 -4.89 -2.91 -17.86
C TYR A 57 -5.79 -4.05 -18.36
N ASP A 58 -6.75 -4.51 -17.57
CA ASP A 58 -7.84 -5.34 -18.06
C ASP A 58 -8.83 -4.54 -18.92
N ASN A 59 -9.10 -3.29 -18.52
CA ASN A 59 -10.01 -2.38 -19.21
C ASN A 59 -9.30 -1.08 -19.64
N PRO A 60 -8.35 -1.15 -20.59
CA PRO A 60 -7.56 0.00 -21.01
C PRO A 60 -8.40 1.06 -21.73
N THR A 61 -8.03 2.32 -21.54
CA THR A 61 -8.61 3.43 -22.30
C THR A 61 -8.19 3.37 -23.77
N GLU A 62 -8.90 4.09 -24.65
CA GLU A 62 -8.53 4.17 -26.07
C GLU A 62 -7.08 4.65 -26.27
N GLU A 63 -6.60 5.57 -25.43
CA GLU A 63 -5.22 6.03 -25.46
C GLU A 63 -4.24 4.93 -25.10
N MET A 64 -4.50 4.16 -24.04
CA MET A 64 -3.67 3.02 -23.66
C MET A 64 -3.61 1.96 -24.76
N ILE A 65 -4.73 1.69 -25.44
CA ILE A 65 -4.78 0.77 -26.58
C ILE A 65 -3.93 1.29 -27.75
N ARG A 66 -3.99 2.59 -28.06
CA ARG A 66 -3.14 3.21 -29.09
C ARG A 66 -1.65 3.12 -28.74
N LEU A 67 -1.31 3.13 -27.45
CA LEU A 67 0.05 2.94 -26.94
C LEU A 67 0.47 1.45 -26.87
N GLY A 68 -0.39 0.52 -27.26
CA GLY A 68 -0.09 -0.91 -27.38
C GLY A 68 -0.55 -1.78 -26.20
N VAL A 69 -1.32 -1.23 -25.24
CA VAL A 69 -1.90 -2.03 -24.16
C VAL A 69 -3.02 -2.92 -24.71
N LYS A 70 -2.97 -4.21 -24.37
CA LYS A 70 -3.99 -5.18 -24.78
C LYS A 70 -5.06 -5.29 -23.69
N PRO A 71 -6.36 -5.25 -24.02
CA PRO A 71 -7.41 -5.56 -23.05
C PRO A 71 -7.21 -6.95 -22.42
N GLY A 72 -7.50 -7.08 -21.13
CA GLY A 72 -7.27 -8.30 -20.35
C GLY A 72 -5.81 -8.56 -19.98
N SER A 73 -4.91 -7.59 -20.14
CA SER A 73 -3.48 -7.75 -19.80
C SER A 73 -3.14 -7.31 -18.37
N GLY A 74 -4.13 -7.14 -17.49
CA GLY A 74 -3.94 -6.63 -16.13
C GLY A 74 -3.01 -7.49 -15.30
N ARG A 75 -3.18 -8.81 -15.37
CA ARG A 75 -2.34 -9.76 -14.65
C ARG A 75 -0.89 -9.73 -15.14
N GLU A 76 -0.68 -9.77 -16.45
CA GLU A 76 0.66 -9.66 -17.05
C GLU A 76 1.35 -8.37 -16.59
N LYS A 77 0.62 -7.25 -16.58
CA LYS A 77 1.17 -5.98 -16.13
C LYS A 77 1.57 -6.01 -14.66
N MET A 78 0.76 -6.58 -13.78
CA MET A 78 1.12 -6.68 -12.37
C MET A 78 2.41 -7.48 -12.13
N PHE A 79 2.64 -8.55 -12.89
CA PHE A 79 3.88 -9.32 -12.81
C PHE A 79 5.08 -8.49 -13.29
N GLU A 80 4.94 -7.76 -14.40
CA GLU A 80 5.97 -6.83 -14.89
C GLU A 80 6.30 -5.76 -13.82
N VAL A 81 5.27 -5.14 -13.23
CA VAL A 81 5.42 -4.16 -12.15
C VAL A 81 6.19 -4.75 -10.97
N ARG A 82 5.84 -5.97 -10.54
CA ARG A 82 6.50 -6.67 -9.43
C ARG A 82 7.97 -6.99 -9.73
N GLU A 83 8.34 -7.17 -10.99
CA GLU A 83 9.71 -7.47 -11.41
C GLU A 83 10.58 -6.22 -11.53
N ILE A 84 10.02 -5.11 -12.02
CA ILE A 84 10.77 -3.91 -12.38
C ILE A 84 10.79 -2.86 -11.26
N GLU A 85 9.69 -2.72 -10.52
CA GLU A 85 9.49 -1.60 -9.62
C GLU A 85 10.08 -1.82 -8.22
N SER A 86 10.74 -0.77 -7.70
CA SER A 86 11.02 -0.61 -6.28
C SER A 86 9.81 -0.03 -5.55
N ASP A 87 9.77 -0.08 -4.21
CA ASP A 87 8.72 0.58 -3.43
C ASP A 87 8.52 2.06 -3.80
N ILE A 88 9.61 2.77 -4.06
CA ILE A 88 9.60 4.20 -4.39
C ILE A 88 8.98 4.43 -5.77
N SER A 89 9.46 3.69 -6.77
CA SER A 89 9.02 3.86 -8.15
C SER A 89 7.61 3.30 -8.35
N PHE A 90 7.24 2.23 -7.64
CA PHE A 90 5.88 1.70 -7.56
C PHE A 90 4.87 2.76 -7.11
N LEU A 91 5.12 3.42 -5.97
CA LEU A 91 4.22 4.49 -5.50
C LEU A 91 4.23 5.69 -6.45
N ARG A 92 5.40 6.07 -6.98
CA ARG A 92 5.51 7.22 -7.89
C ARG A 92 4.70 7.01 -9.18
N ASN A 93 4.77 5.83 -9.76
CA ASN A 93 4.23 5.53 -11.08
C ASN A 93 2.76 5.10 -11.02
N TYR A 94 2.33 4.45 -9.92
CA TYR A 94 1.02 3.78 -9.86
C TYR A 94 0.07 4.33 -8.80
N LEU A 95 0.49 5.22 -7.89
CA LEU A 95 -0.43 5.96 -7.05
C LEU A 95 -1.05 7.13 -7.84
N THR A 96 -2.13 6.84 -8.54
CA THR A 96 -2.79 7.80 -9.44
C THR A 96 -3.67 8.80 -8.68
N LYS A 97 -3.99 9.92 -9.34
CA LYS A 97 -4.96 10.90 -8.83
C LYS A 97 -6.30 10.25 -8.48
N ASP A 98 -6.82 9.44 -9.40
CA ASP A 98 -8.14 8.82 -9.25
C ASP A 98 -8.15 7.85 -8.08
N LEU A 99 -7.06 7.11 -7.86
CA LEU A 99 -6.91 6.22 -6.71
C LEU A 99 -6.84 6.99 -5.40
N VAL A 100 -6.03 8.06 -5.34
CA VAL A 100 -5.92 8.94 -4.16
C VAL A 100 -7.27 9.54 -3.78
N MET A 101 -8.06 9.97 -4.77
CA MET A 101 -9.41 10.51 -4.55
C MET A 101 -10.41 9.44 -4.14
N ARG A 102 -10.38 8.26 -4.78
CA ARG A 102 -11.26 7.12 -4.48
C ARG A 102 -11.06 6.60 -3.06
N GLU A 103 -9.82 6.57 -2.59
CA GLU A 103 -9.44 6.12 -1.26
C GLU A 103 -9.46 7.24 -0.19
N ASP A 104 -9.95 8.44 -0.55
CA ASP A 104 -10.02 9.63 0.31
C ASP A 104 -8.71 9.90 1.08
N MET A 105 -7.57 9.85 0.37
CA MET A 105 -6.27 10.08 0.98
C MET A 105 -5.96 11.59 1.03
N TYR A 106 -5.55 12.08 2.21
CA TYR A 106 -5.17 13.48 2.43
C TYR A 106 -4.03 13.62 3.44
N LEU A 107 -3.28 14.72 3.35
CA LEU A 107 -2.24 15.05 4.32
C LEU A 107 -2.86 15.83 5.48
N PHE A 108 -2.55 15.39 6.70
CA PHE A 108 -2.88 16.12 7.92
C PHE A 108 -1.61 16.49 8.68
N GLN A 109 -1.62 17.65 9.33
CA GLN A 109 -0.55 18.12 10.19
C GLN A 109 -1.12 18.45 11.55
N LYS A 110 -0.37 18.10 12.60
CA LYS A 110 -0.69 18.47 13.97
C LYS A 110 -0.39 19.97 14.16
N GLN A 111 -1.42 20.78 14.36
CA GLN A 111 -1.29 22.17 14.77
C GLN A 111 -1.73 22.30 16.24
N GLY A 112 -0.76 22.36 17.15
CA GLY A 112 -1.03 22.37 18.59
C GLY A 112 -1.61 21.05 19.09
N LYS A 113 -2.86 21.05 19.54
CA LYS A 113 -3.57 19.84 20.02
C LYS A 113 -4.43 19.16 18.95
N ASP A 114 -4.69 19.84 17.82
CA ASP A 114 -5.62 19.38 16.80
C ASP A 114 -4.88 18.95 15.53
N TYR A 115 -5.49 18.02 14.78
CA TYR A 115 -5.06 17.67 13.43
C TYR A 115 -5.89 18.47 12.42
N LYS A 116 -5.22 19.17 11.50
CA LYS A 116 -5.87 19.85 10.39
C LYS A 116 -5.44 19.22 9.07
N ILE A 117 -6.40 19.06 8.15
CA ILE A 117 -6.11 18.71 6.77
C ILE A 117 -5.39 19.91 6.14
N VAL A 118 -4.17 19.67 5.67
CA VAL A 118 -3.30 20.73 5.14
C VAL A 118 -3.35 20.76 3.63
N ASP A 119 -3.46 19.58 3.00
CA ASP A 119 -3.51 19.48 1.56
C ASP A 119 -4.30 18.25 1.07
N LYS A 120 -4.99 18.42 -0.06
CA LYS A 120 -5.73 17.40 -0.81
C LYS A 120 -5.17 17.18 -2.23
N ALA A 121 -4.10 17.88 -2.59
CA ALA A 121 -3.40 17.69 -3.85
C ALA A 121 -2.74 16.31 -3.87
N TRP A 122 -3.20 15.46 -4.78
CA TRP A 122 -2.77 14.06 -4.85
C TRP A 122 -1.25 13.90 -5.07
N GLU A 123 -0.62 14.84 -5.77
CA GLU A 123 0.82 14.85 -6.02
C GLU A 123 1.59 14.97 -4.71
N GLN A 124 1.15 15.84 -3.80
CA GLN A 124 1.78 15.99 -2.50
C GLN A 124 1.57 14.76 -1.62
N VAL A 125 0.38 14.14 -1.66
CA VAL A 125 0.12 12.87 -0.95
C VAL A 125 1.09 11.80 -1.41
N ARG A 126 1.27 11.65 -2.73
CA ARG A 126 2.22 10.70 -3.33
C ARG A 126 3.66 11.05 -2.97
N ASP A 127 4.06 12.29 -3.10
CA ASP A 127 5.44 12.71 -2.90
C ASP A 127 5.85 12.59 -1.42
N GLN A 128 4.93 12.86 -0.50
CA GLN A 128 5.11 12.60 0.93
C GLN A 128 5.26 11.10 1.22
N LEU A 129 4.44 10.26 0.59
CA LEU A 129 4.54 8.81 0.73
C LEU A 129 5.86 8.27 0.19
N VAL A 130 6.31 8.79 -0.94
CA VAL A 130 7.61 8.47 -1.52
C VAL A 130 8.74 8.95 -0.61
N SER A 131 8.66 10.17 -0.08
CA SER A 131 9.71 10.73 0.79
C SER A 131 9.87 9.95 2.10
N MET A 132 8.78 9.44 2.68
CA MET A 132 8.82 8.54 3.84
C MET A 132 9.57 7.23 3.54
N ARG A 133 9.66 6.83 2.27
CA ARG A 133 10.40 5.63 1.83
C ARG A 133 11.82 5.92 1.37
N VAL A 134 12.16 7.19 1.12
CA VAL A 134 13.54 7.61 0.89
C VAL A 134 14.28 7.48 2.23
N ASN A 135 15.27 6.57 2.26
CA ASN A 135 16.08 6.18 3.43
C ASN A 135 15.39 5.29 4.49
N GLY A 136 14.18 4.77 4.26
CA GLY A 136 13.54 3.80 5.18
C GLY A 136 13.30 4.29 6.62
N GLY A 137 13.46 5.60 6.87
CA GLY A 137 13.65 6.17 8.20
C GLY A 137 15.06 5.90 8.75
N PHE A 138 15.59 6.82 9.57
CA PHE A 138 16.83 6.55 10.31
C PHE A 138 16.55 5.43 11.33
N PRO A 139 17.30 4.32 11.33
CA PRO A 139 17.17 3.32 12.38
C PRO A 139 17.45 3.99 13.73
N TYR A 140 16.46 3.97 14.63
CA TYR A 140 16.62 4.47 15.99
C TYR A 140 16.97 3.29 16.89
N ILE A 141 18.24 3.22 17.29
CA ILE A 141 18.74 2.19 18.20
C ILE A 141 18.64 2.75 19.61
N THR A 142 17.88 2.08 20.47
CA THR A 142 17.82 2.37 21.90
C THR A 142 18.64 1.36 22.67
N VAL A 143 19.46 1.84 23.60
CA VAL A 143 20.05 0.99 24.63
C VAL A 143 18.93 0.55 25.58
N ASN A 144 18.61 -0.74 25.59
CA ASN A 144 17.57 -1.32 26.45
C ASN A 144 18.06 -1.44 27.90
N ASP A 145 19.33 -1.79 28.07
CA ASP A 145 20.04 -1.79 29.34
C ASP A 145 21.51 -1.41 29.08
N GLY A 146 21.94 -0.28 29.63
CA GLY A 146 23.31 0.20 29.53
C GLY A 146 24.26 -0.56 30.44
N ASP A 147 23.76 -1.25 31.46
CA ASP A 147 24.58 -1.97 32.45
C ASP A 147 24.10 -3.43 32.53
N TYR A 148 23.98 -4.05 31.36
CA TYR A 148 23.61 -5.46 31.26
C TYR A 148 24.64 -6.31 32.02
N MET A 149 24.18 -7.01 33.06
CA MET A 149 24.97 -7.78 34.03
C MET A 149 25.72 -6.98 35.12
N ARG A 150 25.45 -5.69 35.30
CA ARG A 150 25.96 -4.90 36.45
C ARG A 150 27.48 -4.92 36.58
N ASN A 151 28.19 -4.90 35.45
CA ASN A 151 29.66 -4.92 35.45
C ASN A 151 30.25 -3.51 35.61
N GLY A 152 29.43 -2.46 35.69
CA GLY A 152 29.86 -1.12 36.08
C GLY A 152 30.72 -0.39 35.05
N GLU A 153 30.69 -0.81 33.78
CA GLU A 153 31.50 -0.21 32.71
C GLU A 153 30.74 0.79 31.82
N LEU A 154 29.52 1.21 32.19
CA LEU A 154 28.70 2.16 31.43
C LEU A 154 27.97 3.18 32.32
#